data_AF-A0A135LHN3-F1
#
_entry.id   AF-A0A135LHN3-F1
#
_cell.length_a   1.000
_cell.length_b   1.000
_cell.length_c   1.000
_cell.angle_alpha   90.00
_cell.angle_beta   90.00
_cell.angle_gamma   90.00
#
_symmetry.space_group_name_H-M   'P 1'
#
loop_
_entity.id
_entity.type
_entity.pdbx_description
1 polymer ?
#
loop_
_entity_poly.entity_id
_entity_poly.type
_entity_poly.pdbx_seq_one_letter_code
_entity_poly.pdbx_strand_id
1 'polypeptide(L)'
;MAKIKSIEHFRVKPRWLFVKVTDDEGRFGWGEGTLEGHSLAVEGALDEIITRIIGYEADDIEHIWQTVWRLGFYRGGPVFMSALSGIDIALWDLKGRKLGVPVHQLLGGKVRQKVQVYAWIGGDRPSDVEAAAKERIAQGLKCIKMNATEDVNWLDSPAVLQSCVERLKQVKALGLDAGLDFHGRLHRPMAKQLAKALEPYQPLFIEEPLLCEHPEAIKQLSEQTTIPIAFGERLYSRWDIKRFLEDSSVDILQPDIAHAGGISETKRIANMAEAYDVAIAPHCPLGPIALAASLQVAVSIPNFVIQEMSLGMHYNTEAGDIDLNSYLVDKTVFDIKEGYVAAPCMPGLGIDIDEDLVRKISKETEPWQPKEFFGPDGSIQYPVVSLFIPNADPQSLLGEVLAEQSATTTYSINCPAGRTNSTECGMGPGLFLTAAPTTVEYLISAEADNIYNHVVCDMTDLPTGAYTCTDTVTGKGASTPGTSTSTVPWDQISLLPVTITSTADAVVATLSTPTTTPPITTAPDTTPSTPAAPGGETSPPAATASPTPMAGIAGRSRPTSLVLACAVVQGLVGLL
;
A
#
# COMPACT_ATOMS: atom_id res chain seq x y z
N MET A 1 18.79 12.62 40.72
CA MET A 1 19.03 11.52 39.76
C MET A 1 19.73 12.17 38.58
N ALA A 2 19.99 11.46 37.48
CA ALA A 2 20.68 12.08 36.35
C ALA A 2 19.71 12.92 35.54
N LYS A 3 20.10 14.15 35.23
CA LYS A 3 19.28 15.07 34.46
C LYS A 3 19.50 14.88 32.99
N ILE A 4 18.47 15.17 32.19
CA ILE A 4 18.59 15.22 30.73
C ILE A 4 19.58 16.34 30.39
N LYS A 5 20.70 15.97 29.76
CA LYS A 5 21.75 16.88 29.34
C LYS A 5 21.58 17.32 27.90
N SER A 6 21.21 16.37 27.01
CA SER A 6 21.01 16.65 25.60
C SER A 6 20.01 15.67 24.98
N ILE A 7 19.33 16.14 23.94
CA ILE A 7 18.48 15.34 23.08
C ILE A 7 18.88 15.68 21.65
N GLU A 8 19.17 14.66 20.85
CA GLU A 8 19.50 14.77 19.42
C GLU A 8 18.44 14.02 18.61
N HIS A 9 18.14 14.50 17.41
CA HIS A 9 17.30 13.79 16.45
C HIS A 9 18.04 13.61 15.12
N PHE A 10 17.77 12.49 14.45
CA PHE A 10 18.48 12.03 13.27
C PHE A 10 17.46 11.55 12.24
N ARG A 11 17.31 12.32 11.17
CA ARG A 11 16.64 11.80 9.97
C ARG A 11 17.53 10.75 9.33
N VAL A 12 16.99 9.58 9.03
CA VAL A 12 17.74 8.48 8.41
C VAL A 12 16.92 7.80 7.33
N LYS A 13 17.61 7.14 6.40
CA LYS A 13 16.96 6.30 5.38
C LYS A 13 16.25 5.11 6.04
N PRO A 14 15.17 4.58 5.44
CA PRO A 14 14.52 5.06 4.22
C PRO A 14 13.72 6.34 4.39
N ARG A 15 13.16 6.59 5.58
CA ARG A 15 12.39 7.80 5.93
C ARG A 15 12.09 7.89 7.44
N TRP A 16 13.01 7.40 8.26
CA TRP A 16 12.84 7.31 9.71
C TRP A 16 13.41 8.53 10.43
N LEU A 17 12.94 8.75 11.66
CA LEU A 17 13.44 9.81 12.54
C LEU A 17 13.79 9.22 13.91
N PHE A 18 15.09 9.04 14.15
CA PHE A 18 15.60 8.52 15.43
C PHE A 18 15.85 9.66 16.41
N VAL A 19 15.68 9.38 17.69
CA VAL A 19 15.89 10.30 18.80
C VAL A 19 16.87 9.66 19.78
N LYS A 20 17.86 10.42 20.24
CA LYS A 20 18.80 10.00 21.28
C LYS A 20 18.71 10.95 22.46
N VAL A 21 18.42 10.42 23.64
CA VAL A 21 18.42 11.18 24.90
C VAL A 21 19.67 10.81 25.69
N THR A 22 20.44 11.81 26.14
CA THR A 22 21.66 11.62 26.95
C THR A 22 21.55 12.37 28.28
N ASP A 23 21.92 11.70 29.37
CA ASP A 23 21.92 12.27 30.71
C ASP A 23 23.27 12.96 31.09
N ASP A 24 23.31 13.63 32.24
CA ASP A 24 24.49 14.34 32.72
C ASP A 24 25.66 13.44 33.15
N GLU A 25 25.40 12.14 33.34
CA GLU A 25 26.40 11.09 33.55
C GLU A 25 26.91 10.48 32.23
N GLY A 26 26.39 10.92 31.08
CA GLY A 26 26.79 10.46 29.74
C GLY A 26 26.16 9.13 29.30
N ARG A 27 25.18 8.62 30.05
CA ARG A 27 24.37 7.47 29.63
C ARG A 27 23.30 7.93 28.64
N PHE A 28 22.86 7.05 27.77
CA PHE A 28 21.89 7.39 26.74
C PHE A 28 20.88 6.27 26.47
N GLY A 29 19.79 6.64 25.80
CA GLY A 29 18.81 5.73 25.24
C GLY A 29 18.32 6.21 23.87
N TRP A 30 17.82 5.26 23.09
CA TRP A 30 17.34 5.48 21.72
C TRP A 30 15.81 5.37 21.62
N GLY A 31 15.22 6.23 20.81
CA GLY A 31 13.80 6.27 20.50
C GLY A 31 13.56 6.59 19.04
N GLU A 32 12.32 6.44 18.60
CA GLU A 32 11.91 6.67 17.21
C GLU A 32 10.60 7.46 17.20
N GLY A 33 10.63 8.59 16.51
CA GLY A 33 9.50 9.51 16.34
C GLY A 33 9.17 9.70 14.87
N THR A 34 9.31 8.63 14.07
CA THR A 34 8.99 8.64 12.64
C THR A 34 7.55 9.12 12.43
N LEU A 35 7.34 10.01 11.45
CA LEU A 35 6.05 10.40 10.89
C LEU A 35 6.25 10.67 9.40
N GLU A 36 5.88 9.68 8.59
CA GLU A 36 6.11 9.66 7.15
C GLU A 36 5.54 10.90 6.49
N GLY A 37 6.36 11.56 5.68
CA GLY A 37 5.98 12.77 4.95
C GLY A 37 5.99 14.06 5.78
N HIS A 38 6.20 13.96 7.10
CA HIS A 38 6.11 15.10 8.00
C HIS A 38 7.31 15.25 8.95
N SER A 39 8.48 14.66 8.61
CA SER A 39 9.69 14.72 9.46
C SER A 39 10.08 16.14 9.85
N LEU A 40 9.96 17.11 8.94
CA LEU A 40 10.24 18.53 9.23
C LEU A 40 9.37 19.10 10.36
N ALA A 41 8.09 18.73 10.39
CA ALA A 41 7.17 19.18 11.43
C ALA A 41 7.49 18.52 12.77
N VAL A 42 7.85 17.23 12.75
CA VAL A 42 8.26 16.50 13.98
C VAL A 42 9.58 17.02 14.53
N GLU A 43 10.57 17.31 13.69
CA GLU A 43 11.85 17.92 14.07
C GLU A 43 11.63 19.27 14.77
N GLY A 44 10.78 20.14 14.20
CA GLY A 44 10.43 21.41 14.84
C GLY A 44 9.69 21.24 16.18
N ALA A 45 8.80 20.24 16.28
CA ALA A 45 8.12 19.92 17.53
C ALA A 45 9.07 19.32 18.58
N LEU A 46 10.03 18.50 18.17
CA LEU A 46 11.11 17.99 19.02
C LEU A 46 11.92 19.16 19.56
N ASP A 47 12.39 20.07 18.70
CA ASP A 47 13.16 21.25 19.13
C ASP A 47 12.39 22.07 20.17
N GLU A 48 11.08 22.29 19.97
CA GLU A 48 10.23 22.98 20.94
C GLU A 48 10.13 22.22 22.28
N ILE A 49 9.89 20.90 22.24
CA ILE A 49 9.81 20.07 23.45
C ILE A 49 11.15 20.05 24.20
N ILE A 50 12.26 19.89 23.48
CA ILE A 50 13.62 19.81 24.03
C ILE A 50 13.90 21.05 24.89
N THR A 51 13.60 22.26 24.40
CA THR A 51 13.83 23.50 25.17
C THR A 51 13.12 23.52 26.53
N ARG A 52 12.05 22.76 26.71
CA ARG A 52 11.26 22.69 27.94
C ARG A 52 11.78 21.66 28.93
N ILE A 53 12.33 20.55 28.45
CA ILE A 53 12.63 19.36 29.28
C ILE A 53 14.12 19.13 29.54
N ILE A 54 15.02 19.86 28.87
CA ILE A 54 16.45 19.85 29.25
C ILE A 54 16.57 20.24 30.74
N GLY A 55 17.37 19.47 31.48
CA GLY A 55 17.56 19.64 32.92
C GLY A 55 16.51 18.96 33.81
N TYR A 56 15.47 18.34 33.24
CA TYR A 56 14.55 17.49 33.99
C TYR A 56 15.23 16.18 34.38
N GLU A 57 14.74 15.54 35.45
CA GLU A 57 15.23 14.23 35.87
C GLU A 57 14.80 13.16 34.84
N ALA A 58 15.76 12.45 34.23
CA ALA A 58 15.47 11.52 33.13
C ALA A 58 14.65 10.30 33.58
N ASP A 59 14.73 9.94 34.86
CA ASP A 59 13.96 8.82 35.43
C ASP A 59 12.47 9.18 35.65
N ASP A 60 12.10 10.47 35.61
CA ASP A 60 10.71 10.91 35.83
C ASP A 60 9.90 10.90 34.52
N ILE A 61 9.91 9.76 33.82
CA ILE A 61 9.28 9.57 32.50
C ILE A 61 7.81 9.99 32.50
N GLU A 62 7.03 9.57 33.50
CA GLU A 62 5.62 9.97 33.62
C GLU A 62 5.47 11.49 33.76
N HIS A 63 6.34 12.13 34.54
CA HIS A 63 6.30 13.58 34.72
C HIS A 63 6.62 14.30 33.41
N ILE A 64 7.66 13.86 32.68
CA ILE A 64 8.02 14.41 31.37
C ILE A 64 6.87 14.23 30.38
N TRP A 65 6.29 13.03 30.29
CA TRP A 65 5.16 12.73 29.42
C TRP A 65 3.97 13.65 29.71
N GLN A 66 3.57 13.77 30.99
CA GLN A 66 2.45 14.63 31.39
C GLN A 66 2.77 16.12 31.20
N THR A 67 4.02 16.54 31.36
CA THR A 67 4.46 17.92 31.13
C THR A 67 4.27 18.28 29.66
N VAL A 68 4.79 17.46 28.75
CA VAL A 68 4.64 17.67 27.30
C VAL A 68 3.16 17.66 26.91
N TRP A 69 2.40 16.66 27.35
CA TRP A 69 0.98 16.52 27.01
C TRP A 69 0.10 17.65 27.59
N ARG A 70 0.30 18.05 28.84
CA ARG A 70 -0.63 18.96 29.54
C ARG A 70 -0.23 20.43 29.47
N LEU A 71 1.06 20.74 29.49
CA LEU A 71 1.57 22.11 29.56
C LEU A 71 1.80 22.74 28.19
N GLY A 72 1.73 21.97 27.10
CA GLY A 72 1.66 22.47 25.72
C GLY A 72 0.35 23.20 25.37
N PHE A 73 -0.61 23.25 26.31
CA PHE A 73 -1.95 23.83 26.17
C PHE A 73 -2.85 23.10 25.17
N TYR A 74 -2.59 23.25 23.86
CA TYR A 74 -3.22 22.42 22.82
C TYR A 74 -2.50 21.08 22.75
N ARG A 75 -3.24 20.00 22.51
CA ARG A 75 -2.75 18.63 22.76
C ARG A 75 -2.92 17.75 21.54
N GLY A 76 -2.01 16.78 21.45
CA GLY A 76 -2.14 15.65 20.54
C GLY A 76 -1.91 16.00 19.09
N GLY A 77 -2.62 15.28 18.23
CA GLY A 77 -2.36 15.28 16.79
C GLY A 77 -1.10 14.48 16.43
N PRO A 78 -0.93 14.17 15.14
CA PRO A 78 0.12 13.27 14.67
C PRO A 78 1.52 13.80 14.97
N VAL A 79 1.74 15.11 14.83
CA VAL A 79 3.08 15.72 14.95
C VAL A 79 3.59 15.70 16.40
N PHE A 80 2.85 16.30 17.34
CA PHE A 80 3.29 16.39 18.73
C PHE A 80 3.37 15.02 19.41
N MET A 81 2.43 14.11 19.08
CA MET A 81 2.48 12.77 19.63
C MET A 81 3.65 11.97 19.08
N SER A 82 4.03 12.16 17.81
CA SER A 82 5.22 11.49 17.27
C SER A 82 6.53 11.98 17.88
N ALA A 83 6.66 13.30 18.07
CA ALA A 83 7.79 13.88 18.79
C ALA A 83 7.86 13.35 20.24
N LEU A 84 6.73 13.28 20.94
CA LEU A 84 6.64 12.74 22.30
C LEU A 84 7.01 11.25 22.34
N SER A 85 6.56 10.44 21.37
CA SER A 85 6.91 9.01 21.29
C SER A 85 8.41 8.80 21.21
N GLY A 86 9.11 9.54 20.34
CA GLY A 86 10.56 9.43 20.20
C GLY A 86 11.31 9.71 21.51
N ILE A 87 10.87 10.71 22.27
CA ILE A 87 11.45 11.03 23.58
C ILE A 87 11.08 9.97 24.62
N ASP A 88 9.81 9.54 24.69
CA ASP A 88 9.32 8.56 25.66
C ASP A 88 10.06 7.21 25.51
N ILE A 89 10.19 6.72 24.27
CA ILE A 89 10.90 5.47 23.96
C ILE A 89 12.37 5.58 24.39
N ALA A 90 13.05 6.69 24.07
CA ALA A 90 14.45 6.92 24.45
C ALA A 90 14.66 6.97 25.97
N LEU A 91 13.73 7.59 26.70
CA LEU A 91 13.79 7.63 28.17
C LEU A 91 13.58 6.25 28.79
N TRP A 92 12.68 5.43 28.24
CA TRP A 92 12.50 4.04 28.67
C TRP A 92 13.73 3.18 28.37
N ASP A 93 14.34 3.34 27.20
CA ASP A 93 15.59 2.66 26.86
C ASP A 93 16.70 3.02 27.85
N LEU A 94 16.92 4.32 28.08
CA LEU A 94 17.90 4.84 29.04
C LEU A 94 17.68 4.25 30.44
N LYS A 95 16.44 4.25 30.94
CA LYS A 95 16.11 3.71 32.26
C LYS A 95 16.38 2.21 32.34
N GLY A 96 15.95 1.43 31.34
CA GLY A 96 16.20 -0.01 31.30
C GLY A 96 17.70 -0.34 31.28
N ARG A 97 18.48 0.38 30.46
CA ARG A 97 19.96 0.25 30.42
C ARG A 97 20.60 0.58 31.76
N LYS A 98 20.22 1.69 32.39
CA LYS A 98 20.73 2.12 33.69
C LYS A 98 20.48 1.08 34.79
N LEU A 99 19.31 0.44 34.75
CA LEU A 99 18.91 -0.57 35.73
C LEU A 99 19.37 -2.00 35.33
N GLY A 100 19.97 -2.18 34.16
CA GLY A 100 20.45 -3.48 33.69
C GLY A 100 19.32 -4.47 33.37
N VAL A 101 18.12 -4.00 33.03
CA VAL A 101 16.94 -4.84 32.76
C VAL A 101 16.23 -4.43 31.46
N PRO A 102 15.61 -5.37 30.73
CA PRO A 102 14.77 -5.02 29.59
C PRO A 102 13.51 -4.26 30.05
N VAL A 103 13.01 -3.36 29.21
CA VAL A 103 11.89 -2.46 29.53
C VAL A 103 10.65 -3.21 30.03
N HIS A 104 10.28 -4.36 29.44
CA HIS A 104 9.11 -5.12 29.87
C HIS A 104 9.17 -5.55 31.35
N GLN A 105 10.36 -5.71 31.95
CA GLN A 105 10.47 -6.00 33.39
C GLN A 105 10.03 -4.82 34.24
N LEU A 106 10.31 -3.59 33.78
CA LEU A 106 9.83 -2.36 34.40
C LEU A 106 8.31 -2.18 34.19
N LEU A 107 7.75 -2.75 33.12
CA LEU A 107 6.32 -2.75 32.81
C LEU A 107 5.53 -3.88 33.52
N GLY A 108 6.14 -4.59 34.47
CA GLY A 108 5.48 -5.64 35.26
C GLY A 108 5.88 -7.08 34.90
N GLY A 109 6.78 -7.26 33.95
CA GLY A 109 7.33 -8.57 33.59
C GLY A 109 6.69 -9.21 32.36
N LYS A 110 7.13 -10.44 32.07
CA LYS A 110 6.68 -11.20 30.89
C LYS A 110 5.36 -11.90 31.18
N VAL A 111 4.40 -11.77 30.26
CA VAL A 111 3.22 -12.65 30.20
C VAL A 111 3.28 -13.62 29.00
N ARG A 112 4.33 -13.52 28.17
CA ARG A 112 4.67 -14.45 27.09
C ARG A 112 6.19 -14.51 26.87
N GLN A 113 6.67 -15.59 26.24
CA GLN A 113 8.11 -15.80 25.99
C GLN A 113 8.56 -15.47 24.57
N LYS A 114 7.61 -15.37 23.64
CA LYS A 114 7.83 -15.07 22.22
C LYS A 114 6.64 -14.31 21.68
N VAL A 115 6.86 -13.55 20.61
CA VAL A 115 5.89 -12.64 20.00
C VAL A 115 5.64 -13.14 18.58
N GLN A 116 4.38 -13.42 18.24
CA GLN A 116 4.01 -13.78 16.87
C GLN A 116 4.15 -12.55 15.98
N VAL A 117 4.73 -12.73 14.79
CA VAL A 117 4.99 -11.64 13.85
C VAL A 117 4.39 -11.91 12.49
N TYR A 118 4.08 -10.85 11.76
CA TYR A 118 3.67 -10.88 10.36
C TYR A 118 4.37 -9.74 9.61
N ALA A 119 4.59 -9.97 8.32
CA ALA A 119 5.19 -8.99 7.42
C ALA A 119 4.27 -8.74 6.24
N TRP A 120 4.39 -7.56 5.67
CA TRP A 120 3.65 -7.18 4.48
C TRP A 120 4.19 -7.90 3.23
N ILE A 121 3.29 -8.29 2.34
CA ILE A 121 3.63 -8.75 0.98
C ILE A 121 3.07 -7.78 -0.06
N GLY A 122 3.89 -7.57 -1.10
CA GLY A 122 3.46 -6.86 -2.29
C GLY A 122 2.86 -7.78 -3.32
N GLY A 123 2.24 -7.18 -4.32
CA GLY A 123 1.62 -7.89 -5.44
C GLY A 123 0.19 -7.41 -5.64
N ASP A 124 0.03 -6.48 -6.58
CA ASP A 124 -1.30 -6.00 -6.97
C ASP A 124 -2.01 -7.05 -7.85
N ARG A 125 -1.22 -7.91 -8.51
CA ARG A 125 -1.68 -9.04 -9.33
C ARG A 125 -1.66 -10.36 -8.55
N PRO A 126 -2.62 -11.27 -8.79
CA PRO A 126 -2.60 -12.61 -8.20
C PRO A 126 -1.31 -13.39 -8.45
N SER A 127 -0.70 -13.27 -9.63
CA SER A 127 0.57 -13.94 -9.96
C SER A 127 1.73 -13.57 -9.03
N ASP A 128 1.73 -12.35 -8.52
CA ASP A 128 2.86 -11.78 -7.78
C ASP A 128 2.76 -12.12 -6.28
N VAL A 129 1.52 -12.27 -5.80
CA VAL A 129 1.21 -12.65 -4.42
C VAL A 129 1.72 -14.05 -4.08
N GLU A 130 1.66 -15.01 -5.00
CA GLU A 130 2.13 -16.37 -4.72
C GLU A 130 3.64 -16.41 -4.47
N ALA A 131 4.42 -15.69 -5.28
CA ALA A 131 5.87 -15.62 -5.13
C ALA A 131 6.26 -14.91 -3.83
N ALA A 132 5.65 -13.76 -3.54
CA ALA A 132 5.88 -13.02 -2.30
C ALA A 132 5.47 -13.83 -1.06
N ALA A 133 4.33 -14.52 -1.10
CA ALA A 133 3.88 -15.39 -0.01
C ALA A 133 4.85 -16.56 0.24
N LYS A 134 5.36 -17.20 -0.82
CA LYS A 134 6.38 -18.26 -0.70
C LYS A 134 7.67 -17.76 -0.08
N GLU A 135 8.08 -16.54 -0.39
CA GLU A 135 9.23 -15.91 0.25
C GLU A 135 9.00 -15.72 1.76
N ARG A 136 7.83 -15.24 2.16
CA ARG A 136 7.48 -15.11 3.59
C ARG A 136 7.41 -16.45 4.32
N ILE A 137 6.93 -17.51 3.66
CA ILE A 137 6.98 -18.88 4.20
C ILE A 137 8.43 -19.31 4.41
N ALA A 138 9.33 -19.03 3.46
CA ALA A 138 10.75 -19.36 3.58
C ALA A 138 11.43 -18.59 4.72
N GLN A 139 10.96 -17.37 5.03
CA GLN A 139 11.36 -16.60 6.22
C GLN A 139 10.75 -17.15 7.53
N GLY A 140 9.91 -18.18 7.45
CA GLY A 140 9.29 -18.85 8.59
C GLY A 140 7.99 -18.22 9.07
N LEU A 141 7.44 -17.23 8.36
CA LEU A 141 6.18 -16.58 8.72
C LEU A 141 4.97 -17.50 8.51
N LYS A 142 3.95 -17.30 9.34
CA LYS A 142 2.65 -18.01 9.26
C LYS A 142 1.48 -17.09 8.92
N CYS A 143 1.70 -15.79 9.04
CA CYS A 143 0.73 -14.75 8.75
C CYS A 143 1.41 -13.65 7.94
N ILE A 144 0.66 -13.03 7.03
CA ILE A 144 1.11 -11.88 6.24
C ILE A 144 0.09 -10.74 6.34
N LYS A 145 0.49 -9.53 5.95
CA LYS A 145 -0.43 -8.42 5.63
C LYS A 145 -0.42 -8.21 4.12
N MET A 146 -1.57 -7.93 3.52
CA MET A 146 -1.64 -7.52 2.12
C MET A 146 -2.63 -6.37 1.94
N ASN A 147 -2.45 -5.60 0.87
CA ASN A 147 -3.41 -4.57 0.49
C ASN A 147 -4.71 -5.19 -0.03
N ALA A 148 -5.84 -4.67 0.44
CA ALA A 148 -7.16 -5.13 0.05
C ALA A 148 -7.48 -4.70 -1.39
N THR A 149 -7.41 -3.42 -1.70
CA THR A 149 -7.72 -2.90 -3.04
C THR A 149 -6.68 -1.89 -3.50
N GLU A 150 -6.59 -1.74 -4.82
CA GLU A 150 -6.06 -0.54 -5.46
C GLU A 150 -7.04 0.64 -5.24
N ASP A 151 -6.86 1.73 -5.99
CA ASP A 151 -7.77 2.86 -5.97
C ASP A 151 -9.16 2.46 -6.49
N VAL A 152 -10.19 2.73 -5.69
CA VAL A 152 -11.58 2.45 -6.01
C VAL A 152 -12.37 3.74 -5.87
N ASN A 153 -13.25 4.03 -6.83
CA ASN A 153 -14.10 5.21 -6.76
C ASN A 153 -15.07 5.15 -5.56
N TRP A 154 -15.68 6.30 -5.23
CA TRP A 154 -16.75 6.43 -4.22
C TRP A 154 -17.82 5.36 -4.32
N LEU A 155 -18.17 5.01 -5.54
CA LEU A 155 -18.96 3.85 -5.90
C LEU A 155 -18.42 3.34 -7.23
N ASP A 156 -18.06 2.06 -7.27
CA ASP A 156 -17.51 1.43 -8.46
C ASP A 156 -18.20 0.11 -8.74
N SER A 157 -17.87 -0.49 -9.88
CA SER A 157 -18.29 -1.84 -10.23
C SER A 157 -17.83 -2.83 -9.16
N PRO A 158 -18.73 -3.68 -8.61
CA PRO A 158 -18.34 -4.70 -7.64
C PRO A 158 -17.25 -5.66 -8.16
N ALA A 159 -17.08 -5.77 -9.49
CA ALA A 159 -16.06 -6.61 -10.11
C ALA A 159 -14.62 -6.21 -9.70
N VAL A 160 -14.36 -4.93 -9.39
CA VAL A 160 -13.03 -4.46 -8.99
C VAL A 160 -12.58 -5.08 -7.65
N LEU A 161 -13.53 -5.52 -6.83
CA LEU A 161 -13.29 -6.15 -5.53
C LEU A 161 -12.84 -7.61 -5.66
N GLN A 162 -13.08 -8.25 -6.81
CA GLN A 162 -12.83 -9.69 -6.98
C GLN A 162 -11.34 -10.02 -6.93
N SER A 163 -10.47 -9.11 -7.37
CA SER A 163 -9.01 -9.30 -7.32
C SER A 163 -8.52 -9.55 -5.89
N CYS A 164 -9.02 -8.79 -4.92
CA CYS A 164 -8.75 -8.98 -3.49
C CYS A 164 -9.11 -10.40 -3.03
N VAL A 165 -10.32 -10.84 -3.39
CA VAL A 165 -10.87 -12.14 -3.00
C VAL A 165 -10.03 -13.28 -3.57
N GLU A 166 -9.59 -13.19 -4.83
CA GLU A 166 -8.72 -14.20 -5.43
C GLU A 166 -7.31 -14.21 -4.82
N ARG A 167 -6.72 -13.04 -4.52
CA ARG A 167 -5.42 -12.96 -3.83
C ARG A 167 -5.47 -13.59 -2.44
N LEU A 168 -6.53 -13.33 -1.66
CA LEU A 168 -6.73 -13.97 -0.36
C LEU A 168 -6.84 -15.50 -0.50
N LYS A 169 -7.62 -15.99 -1.47
CA LYS A 169 -7.76 -17.44 -1.72
C LYS A 169 -6.42 -18.11 -1.99
N GLN A 170 -5.57 -17.48 -2.80
CA GLN A 170 -4.24 -18.01 -3.11
C GLN A 170 -3.36 -18.09 -1.86
N VAL A 171 -3.32 -17.03 -1.04
CA VAL A 171 -2.55 -17.05 0.21
C VAL A 171 -3.07 -18.10 1.18
N LYS A 172 -4.39 -18.23 1.33
CA LYS A 172 -5.00 -19.27 2.16
C LYS A 172 -4.69 -20.68 1.66
N ALA A 173 -4.65 -20.89 0.34
CA ALA A 173 -4.28 -22.17 -0.27
C ALA A 173 -2.81 -22.56 0.01
N LEU A 174 -1.93 -21.58 0.25
CA LEU A 174 -0.55 -21.81 0.69
C LEU A 174 -0.42 -22.09 2.19
N GLY A 175 -1.52 -22.06 2.95
CA GLY A 175 -1.56 -22.33 4.39
C GLY A 175 -1.17 -21.14 5.27
N LEU A 176 -1.20 -19.92 4.73
CA LEU A 176 -0.96 -18.68 5.49
C LEU A 176 -2.27 -18.02 5.92
N ASP A 177 -2.25 -17.36 7.07
CA ASP A 177 -3.25 -16.36 7.43
C ASP A 177 -2.90 -14.98 6.86
N ALA A 178 -3.92 -14.14 6.66
CA ALA A 178 -3.75 -12.83 6.05
C ALA A 178 -4.64 -11.79 6.72
N GLY A 179 -4.03 -10.69 7.19
CA GLY A 179 -4.72 -9.43 7.43
C GLY A 179 -4.86 -8.66 6.11
N LEU A 180 -6.01 -8.05 5.88
CA LEU A 180 -6.30 -7.28 4.66
C LEU A 180 -6.42 -5.80 4.99
N ASP A 181 -5.50 -5.01 4.48
CA ASP A 181 -5.41 -3.58 4.77
C ASP A 181 -6.07 -2.75 3.67
N PHE A 182 -7.12 -2.02 4.04
CA PHE A 182 -7.92 -1.21 3.13
C PHE A 182 -7.37 0.21 3.03
N HIS A 183 -6.49 0.64 3.94
CA HIS A 183 -5.89 1.98 3.98
C HIS A 183 -6.91 3.13 3.97
N GLY A 184 -8.16 2.89 4.38
CA GLY A 184 -9.26 3.85 4.24
C GLY A 184 -9.64 4.20 2.79
N ARG A 185 -9.17 3.44 1.79
CA ARG A 185 -9.41 3.69 0.36
C ARG A 185 -10.82 3.35 -0.11
N LEU A 186 -11.54 2.52 0.64
CA LEU A 186 -12.91 2.18 0.30
C LEU A 186 -13.89 3.13 0.96
N HIS A 187 -14.91 3.48 0.19
CA HIS A 187 -16.09 4.14 0.72
C HIS A 187 -17.09 3.11 1.23
N ARG A 188 -17.95 3.54 2.17
CA ARG A 188 -18.94 2.69 2.84
C ARG A 188 -19.71 1.72 1.91
N PRO A 189 -20.17 2.11 0.70
CA PRO A 189 -20.86 1.18 -0.20
C PRO A 189 -19.99 0.02 -0.70
N MET A 190 -18.70 0.27 -0.96
CA MET A 190 -17.76 -0.72 -1.47
C MET A 190 -17.19 -1.58 -0.33
N ALA A 191 -16.85 -0.97 0.81
CA ALA A 191 -16.32 -1.68 1.98
C ALA A 191 -17.24 -2.81 2.46
N LYS A 192 -18.57 -2.55 2.53
CA LYS A 192 -19.56 -3.55 2.93
C LYS A 192 -19.65 -4.73 1.96
N GLN A 193 -19.54 -4.45 0.66
CA GLN A 193 -19.55 -5.48 -0.37
C GLN A 193 -18.29 -6.34 -0.32
N LEU A 194 -17.12 -5.71 -0.15
CA LEU A 194 -15.86 -6.43 -0.05
C LEU A 194 -15.81 -7.29 1.22
N ALA A 195 -16.18 -6.73 2.39
CA ALA A 195 -16.27 -7.49 3.63
C ALA A 195 -17.16 -8.73 3.45
N LYS A 196 -18.34 -8.58 2.84
CA LYS A 196 -19.24 -9.70 2.56
C LYS A 196 -18.63 -10.75 1.64
N ALA A 197 -17.90 -10.33 0.60
CA ALA A 197 -17.24 -11.23 -0.34
C ALA A 197 -16.05 -11.99 0.28
N LEU A 198 -15.42 -11.42 1.30
CA LEU A 198 -14.27 -12.00 2.00
C LEU A 198 -14.65 -13.00 3.11
N GLU A 199 -15.87 -12.90 3.67
CA GLU A 199 -16.34 -13.76 4.78
C GLU A 199 -16.09 -15.26 4.57
N PRO A 200 -16.39 -15.85 3.38
CA PRO A 200 -16.17 -17.29 3.16
C PRO A 200 -14.70 -17.73 3.26
N TYR A 201 -13.76 -16.79 3.15
CA TYR A 201 -12.31 -17.04 3.10
C TYR A 201 -11.60 -16.66 4.41
N GLN A 202 -12.35 -16.16 5.39
CA GLN A 202 -11.90 -15.98 6.78
C GLN A 202 -10.54 -15.27 6.88
N PRO A 203 -10.39 -14.04 6.38
CA PRO A 203 -9.19 -13.26 6.65
C PRO A 203 -9.02 -13.08 8.17
N LEU A 204 -7.78 -12.91 8.62
CA LEU A 204 -7.47 -12.74 10.04
C LEU A 204 -8.14 -11.48 10.61
N PHE A 205 -8.14 -10.41 9.83
CA PHE A 205 -8.87 -9.16 10.07
C PHE A 205 -8.97 -8.34 8.78
N ILE A 206 -9.87 -7.35 8.77
CA ILE A 206 -9.83 -6.21 7.84
C ILE A 206 -9.35 -4.98 8.59
N GLU A 207 -8.29 -4.36 8.09
CA GLU A 207 -7.61 -3.20 8.68
C GLU A 207 -8.03 -1.92 7.95
N GLU A 208 -8.28 -0.85 8.73
CA GLU A 208 -8.69 0.49 8.26
C GLU A 208 -9.75 0.44 7.13
N PRO A 209 -10.89 -0.27 7.32
CA PRO A 209 -11.87 -0.47 6.24
C PRO A 209 -12.53 0.84 5.77
N LEU A 210 -12.52 1.87 6.62
CA LEU A 210 -13.02 3.22 6.40
C LEU A 210 -12.13 4.20 7.19
N LEU A 211 -12.20 5.48 6.85
CA LEU A 211 -11.44 6.53 7.54
C LEU A 211 -11.96 6.85 8.95
N CYS A 212 -11.07 7.29 9.83
CA CYS A 212 -11.35 7.54 11.25
C CYS A 212 -12.30 8.72 11.52
N GLU A 213 -12.54 9.60 10.54
CA GLU A 213 -13.54 10.67 10.59
C GLU A 213 -14.98 10.14 10.58
N HIS A 214 -15.19 8.85 10.26
CA HIS A 214 -16.51 8.21 10.16
C HIS A 214 -16.74 7.09 11.18
N PRO A 215 -16.61 7.35 12.49
CA PRO A 215 -16.79 6.34 13.53
C PRO A 215 -18.18 5.68 13.52
N GLU A 216 -19.23 6.40 13.12
CA GLU A 216 -20.57 5.84 12.93
C GLU A 216 -20.63 4.82 11.80
N ALA A 217 -19.83 5.00 10.74
CA ALA A 217 -19.80 4.08 9.61
C ALA A 217 -19.00 2.82 9.95
N ILE A 218 -17.94 2.95 10.75
CA ILE A 218 -17.17 1.81 11.28
C ILE A 218 -18.07 0.95 12.17
N LYS A 219 -18.82 1.57 13.10
CA LYS A 219 -19.83 0.85 13.90
C LYS A 219 -20.84 0.11 13.04
N GLN A 220 -21.44 0.78 12.05
CA GLN A 220 -22.38 0.13 11.13
C GLN A 220 -21.77 -1.00 10.32
N LEU A 221 -20.48 -0.96 10.00
CA LEU A 221 -19.78 -2.03 9.29
C LEU A 221 -19.53 -3.22 10.22
N SER A 222 -19.12 -2.98 11.47
CA SER A 222 -18.92 -4.02 12.49
C SER A 222 -20.16 -4.87 12.73
N GLU A 223 -21.35 -4.26 12.65
CA GLU A 223 -22.64 -4.95 12.79
C GLU A 223 -23.04 -5.79 11.55
N GLN A 224 -22.30 -5.67 10.44
CA GLN A 224 -22.66 -6.24 9.14
C GLN A 224 -21.71 -7.33 8.65
N THR A 225 -20.61 -7.56 9.35
CA THR A 225 -19.66 -8.62 9.02
C THR A 225 -19.24 -9.42 10.25
N THR A 226 -18.86 -10.67 10.03
CA THR A 226 -18.24 -11.51 11.07
C THR A 226 -16.72 -11.42 11.07
N ILE A 227 -16.13 -10.67 10.14
CA ILE A 227 -14.67 -10.52 10.04
C ILE A 227 -14.20 -9.54 11.12
N PRO A 228 -13.15 -9.86 11.90
CA PRO A 228 -12.58 -8.93 12.86
C PRO A 228 -12.14 -7.62 12.22
N ILE A 229 -12.47 -6.49 12.82
CA ILE A 229 -12.03 -5.16 12.39
C ILE A 229 -10.80 -4.76 13.20
N ALA A 230 -9.70 -4.50 12.47
CA ALA A 230 -8.48 -3.91 13.01
C ALA A 230 -8.43 -2.41 12.68
N PHE A 231 -8.08 -1.59 13.66
CA PHE A 231 -8.17 -0.14 13.52
C PHE A 231 -7.23 0.59 14.48
N GLY A 232 -6.73 1.77 14.09
CA GLY A 232 -6.15 2.71 15.06
C GLY A 232 -4.78 3.28 14.73
N GLU A 233 -4.20 2.97 13.55
CA GLU A 233 -2.92 3.57 13.12
C GLU A 233 -2.99 5.11 13.10
N ARG A 234 -4.21 5.65 12.85
CA ARG A 234 -4.51 7.09 12.74
C ARG A 234 -5.06 7.69 14.05
N LEU A 235 -5.02 6.94 15.15
CA LEU A 235 -5.48 7.39 16.47
C LEU A 235 -4.28 7.59 17.39
N TYR A 236 -4.08 8.82 17.87
CA TYR A 236 -2.81 9.24 18.48
C TYR A 236 -2.82 9.18 20.01
N SER A 237 -3.97 8.91 20.62
CA SER A 237 -4.12 8.93 22.07
C SER A 237 -5.26 8.07 22.57
N ARG A 238 -5.23 7.70 23.86
CA ARG A 238 -6.34 6.95 24.48
C ARG A 238 -7.69 7.68 24.43
N TRP A 239 -7.69 9.01 24.25
CA TRP A 239 -8.92 9.78 24.12
C TRP A 239 -9.58 9.59 22.76
N ASP A 240 -8.77 9.42 21.70
CA ASP A 240 -9.27 9.17 20.34
C ASP A 240 -9.88 7.77 20.24
N ILE A 241 -9.22 6.80 20.88
CA ILE A 241 -9.60 5.38 20.87
C ILE A 241 -10.86 5.11 21.70
N LYS A 242 -11.09 5.89 22.77
CA LYS A 242 -12.17 5.67 23.75
C LYS A 242 -13.53 5.39 23.10
N ARG A 243 -13.90 6.15 22.06
CA ARG A 243 -15.20 5.99 21.40
C ARG A 243 -15.37 4.62 20.74
N PHE A 244 -14.32 4.10 20.09
CA PHE A 244 -14.36 2.83 19.38
C PHE A 244 -14.48 1.63 20.34
N LEU A 245 -13.89 1.75 21.53
CA LEU A 245 -14.07 0.80 22.62
C LEU A 245 -15.51 0.85 23.20
N GLU A 246 -16.02 2.06 23.49
CA GLU A 246 -17.36 2.25 24.07
C GLU A 246 -18.49 1.79 23.13
N ASP A 247 -18.32 1.98 21.83
CA ASP A 247 -19.30 1.55 20.81
C ASP A 247 -19.08 0.10 20.32
N SER A 248 -18.05 -0.59 20.82
CA SER A 248 -17.68 -1.98 20.45
C SER A 248 -17.54 -2.18 18.95
N SER A 249 -16.93 -1.23 18.24
CA SER A 249 -16.85 -1.22 16.78
C SER A 249 -15.55 -1.78 16.20
N VAL A 250 -14.62 -2.19 17.06
CA VAL A 250 -13.30 -2.71 16.70
C VAL A 250 -12.96 -3.94 17.57
N ASP A 251 -12.33 -4.94 16.96
CA ASP A 251 -11.93 -6.17 17.64
C ASP A 251 -10.43 -6.17 17.97
N ILE A 252 -9.65 -5.43 17.17
CA ILE A 252 -8.20 -5.30 17.29
C ILE A 252 -7.83 -3.82 17.19
N LEU A 253 -7.14 -3.30 18.21
CA LEU A 253 -6.55 -1.97 18.17
C LEU A 253 -5.09 -2.04 17.71
N GLN A 254 -4.73 -1.13 16.82
CA GLN A 254 -3.41 -1.04 16.20
C GLN A 254 -2.73 0.30 16.50
N PRO A 255 -2.49 0.66 17.78
CA PRO A 255 -1.77 1.88 18.09
C PRO A 255 -0.35 1.80 17.52
N ASP A 256 0.04 2.79 16.74
CA ASP A 256 1.43 2.94 16.32
C ASP A 256 2.25 3.48 17.48
N ILE A 257 3.29 2.77 17.91
CA ILE A 257 4.07 3.17 19.09
C ILE A 257 4.85 4.48 18.88
N ALA A 258 5.21 4.80 17.63
CA ALA A 258 5.87 6.04 17.26
C ALA A 258 4.87 7.18 17.09
N HIS A 259 3.56 6.94 17.00
CA HIS A 259 2.55 8.02 16.92
C HIS A 259 1.64 8.14 18.14
N ALA A 260 1.51 7.09 18.94
CA ALA A 260 0.58 7.01 20.06
C ALA A 260 1.25 7.34 21.41
N GLY A 261 2.22 8.25 21.42
CA GLY A 261 2.87 8.76 22.63
C GLY A 261 3.83 7.78 23.31
N GLY A 262 4.45 6.87 22.54
CA GLY A 262 5.51 5.97 23.00
C GLY A 262 5.02 4.77 23.80
N ILE A 263 5.97 4.14 24.50
CA ILE A 263 5.74 2.96 25.35
C ILE A 263 4.73 3.28 26.46
N SER A 264 4.86 4.45 27.08
CA SER A 264 4.01 4.86 28.21
C SER A 264 2.54 4.88 27.83
N GLU A 265 2.19 5.52 26.71
CA GLU A 265 0.81 5.67 26.31
C GLU A 265 0.26 4.44 25.60
N THR A 266 1.06 3.77 24.78
CA THR A 266 0.69 2.50 24.15
C THR A 266 0.35 1.43 25.19
N LYS A 267 1.10 1.34 26.29
CA LYS A 267 0.78 0.44 27.41
C LYS A 267 -0.53 0.83 28.11
N ARG A 268 -0.84 2.13 28.27
CA ARG A 268 -2.11 2.60 28.83
C ARG A 268 -3.29 2.26 27.91
N ILE A 269 -3.12 2.42 26.59
CA ILE A 269 -4.11 2.03 25.57
C ILE A 269 -4.36 0.53 25.65
N ALA A 270 -3.32 -0.29 25.67
CA ALA A 270 -3.44 -1.75 25.75
C ALA A 270 -4.20 -2.21 27.01
N ASN A 271 -3.84 -1.66 28.18
CA ASN A 271 -4.53 -1.95 29.43
C ASN A 271 -5.99 -1.46 29.43
N MET A 272 -6.30 -0.35 28.73
CA MET A 272 -7.68 0.12 28.56
C MET A 272 -8.48 -0.86 27.69
N ALA A 273 -7.92 -1.28 26.55
CA ALA A 273 -8.55 -2.20 25.61
C ALA A 273 -8.83 -3.59 26.22
N GLU A 274 -7.97 -4.05 27.13
CA GLU A 274 -8.14 -5.33 27.83
C GLU A 274 -9.50 -5.41 28.57
N ALA A 275 -9.98 -4.30 29.14
CA ALA A 275 -11.26 -4.25 29.84
C ALA A 275 -12.49 -4.32 28.92
N TYR A 276 -12.29 -4.17 27.61
CA TYR A 276 -13.34 -4.21 26.58
C TYR A 276 -13.28 -5.49 25.72
N ASP A 277 -12.43 -6.46 26.09
CA ASP A 277 -12.17 -7.67 25.29
C ASP A 277 -11.62 -7.37 23.89
N VAL A 278 -10.82 -6.30 23.77
CA VAL A 278 -10.20 -5.88 22.50
C VAL A 278 -8.72 -6.22 22.51
N ALA A 279 -8.28 -6.85 21.42
CA ALA A 279 -6.90 -7.29 21.23
C ALA A 279 -5.98 -6.14 20.77
N ILE A 280 -4.67 -6.31 20.93
CA ILE A 280 -3.65 -5.33 20.54
C ILE A 280 -2.68 -5.92 19.52
N ALA A 281 -2.60 -5.27 18.36
CA ALA A 281 -1.64 -5.55 17.29
C ALA A 281 -0.92 -4.25 16.88
N PRO A 282 0.16 -3.83 17.57
CA PRO A 282 0.77 -2.53 17.33
C PRO A 282 1.20 -2.36 15.86
N HIS A 283 0.71 -1.29 15.22
CA HIS A 283 1.13 -0.89 13.88
C HIS A 283 2.61 -0.52 13.91
N CYS A 284 3.40 -1.11 13.01
CA CYS A 284 4.85 -0.91 13.02
C CYS A 284 5.54 -1.18 11.66
N PRO A 285 5.17 -0.45 10.58
CA PRO A 285 5.88 -0.47 9.30
C PRO A 285 7.19 0.36 9.34
N LEU A 286 7.72 0.59 10.55
CA LEU A 286 8.74 1.57 10.91
C LEU A 286 10.12 0.93 11.07
N GLY A 287 11.03 1.63 11.76
CA GLY A 287 12.40 1.21 12.02
C GLY A 287 12.57 0.24 13.19
N PRO A 288 13.81 -0.19 13.43
CA PRO A 288 14.14 -1.20 14.44
C PRO A 288 13.87 -0.74 15.87
N ILE A 289 13.93 0.57 16.14
CA ILE A 289 13.73 1.11 17.49
C ILE A 289 12.23 1.05 17.85
N ALA A 290 11.36 1.48 16.93
CA ALA A 290 9.91 1.33 17.08
C ALA A 290 9.52 -0.15 17.24
N LEU A 291 10.07 -1.04 16.41
CA LEU A 291 9.80 -2.48 16.54
C LEU A 291 10.21 -3.03 17.91
N ALA A 292 11.43 -2.73 18.38
CA ALA A 292 11.88 -3.16 19.70
C ALA A 292 10.97 -2.64 20.83
N ALA A 293 10.55 -1.37 20.75
CA ALA A 293 9.61 -0.78 21.69
C ALA A 293 8.26 -1.50 21.69
N SER A 294 7.72 -1.82 20.50
CA SER A 294 6.48 -2.57 20.34
C SER A 294 6.60 -3.98 20.93
N LEU A 295 7.73 -4.66 20.73
CA LEU A 295 8.00 -5.98 21.32
C LEU A 295 8.05 -5.93 22.87
N GLN A 296 8.61 -4.88 23.45
CA GLN A 296 8.63 -4.70 24.92
C GLN A 296 7.21 -4.55 25.48
N VAL A 297 6.34 -3.77 24.81
CA VAL A 297 4.93 -3.66 25.19
C VAL A 297 4.22 -4.99 24.98
N ALA A 298 4.37 -5.61 23.80
CA ALA A 298 3.76 -6.88 23.42
C ALA A 298 4.07 -7.99 24.41
N VAL A 299 5.27 -8.05 24.99
CA VAL A 299 5.64 -9.06 26.00
C VAL A 299 4.97 -8.83 27.36
N SER A 300 4.52 -7.61 27.64
CA SER A 300 4.00 -7.17 28.95
C SER A 300 2.46 -7.08 29.05
N ILE A 301 1.71 -7.23 27.95
CA ILE A 301 0.24 -7.08 27.92
C ILE A 301 -0.44 -8.42 27.62
N PRO A 302 -1.51 -8.85 28.33
CA PRO A 302 -2.12 -10.16 28.06
C PRO A 302 -2.91 -10.20 26.75
N ASN A 303 -3.54 -9.09 26.35
CA ASN A 303 -4.37 -8.98 25.13
C ASN A 303 -3.59 -8.74 23.82
N PHE A 304 -2.27 -8.97 23.79
CA PHE A 304 -1.50 -8.93 22.55
C PHE A 304 -1.82 -10.13 21.63
N VAL A 305 -1.97 -9.87 20.33
CA VAL A 305 -2.26 -10.88 19.30
C VAL A 305 -1.10 -11.09 18.32
N ILE A 306 -0.64 -10.06 17.63
CA ILE A 306 0.39 -10.19 16.58
C ILE A 306 1.13 -8.86 16.37
N GLN A 307 2.41 -8.90 15.96
CA GLN A 307 3.25 -7.72 15.77
C GLN A 307 3.65 -7.57 14.29
N GLU A 308 3.34 -6.42 13.72
CA GLU A 308 3.78 -6.07 12.37
C GLU A 308 5.28 -5.78 12.37
N MET A 309 5.97 -6.17 11.30
CA MET A 309 7.37 -5.81 11.05
C MET A 309 7.62 -5.46 9.58
N SER A 310 8.57 -4.56 9.36
CA SER A 310 8.93 -4.04 8.05
C SER A 310 10.08 -4.78 7.34
N LEU A 311 10.36 -6.03 7.75
CA LEU A 311 11.48 -6.81 7.24
C LEU A 311 11.33 -7.08 5.72
N GLY A 312 12.31 -6.65 4.93
CA GLY A 312 12.28 -6.84 3.48
C GLY A 312 11.08 -6.16 2.81
N MET A 313 10.68 -4.97 3.30
CA MET A 313 9.66 -4.17 2.63
C MET A 313 10.27 -3.42 1.43
N HIS A 314 9.53 -3.36 0.32
CA HIS A 314 9.98 -2.81 -0.96
C HIS A 314 10.52 -1.37 -0.88
N TYR A 315 9.93 -0.48 -0.09
CA TYR A 315 10.43 0.90 0.04
C TYR A 315 11.74 1.03 0.84
N ASN A 316 12.15 0.00 1.59
CA ASN A 316 13.47 -0.04 2.20
C ASN A 316 14.55 -0.16 1.11
N THR A 317 14.26 -0.96 0.08
CA THR A 317 15.17 -1.21 -1.06
C THR A 317 15.32 -0.01 -2.01
N GLU A 318 14.32 0.89 -2.09
CA GLU A 318 14.39 2.12 -2.90
C GLU A 318 15.32 3.18 -2.30
N ALA A 319 15.51 3.17 -0.97
CA ALA A 319 16.43 4.07 -0.29
C ALA A 319 17.90 3.60 -0.34
N GLY A 320 18.15 2.43 -0.94
CA GLY A 320 19.45 1.73 -1.00
C GLY A 320 19.43 0.42 -0.22
N ASP A 321 20.61 -0.07 0.18
CA ASP A 321 20.77 -1.33 0.95
C ASP A 321 20.40 -1.18 2.45
N ILE A 322 19.45 -0.30 2.79
CA ILE A 322 19.01 -0.07 4.17
C ILE A 322 17.67 -0.77 4.40
N ASP A 323 17.65 -1.73 5.33
CA ASP A 323 16.47 -2.45 5.76
C ASP A 323 16.34 -2.37 7.30
N LEU A 324 15.28 -2.96 7.86
CA LEU A 324 14.98 -3.00 9.30
C LEU A 324 16.20 -3.26 10.19
N ASN A 325 17.06 -4.21 9.80
CA ASN A 325 18.21 -4.62 10.60
C ASN A 325 19.50 -3.84 10.32
N SER A 326 19.50 -2.88 9.38
CA SER A 326 20.73 -2.21 8.93
C SER A 326 21.39 -1.33 10.01
N TYR A 327 20.60 -0.71 10.89
CA TYR A 327 21.11 0.15 11.98
C TYR A 327 21.41 -0.61 13.28
N LEU A 328 21.21 -1.93 13.30
CA LEU A 328 21.46 -2.76 14.48
C LEU A 328 22.92 -3.24 14.49
N VAL A 329 23.55 -3.20 15.66
CA VAL A 329 24.87 -3.82 15.86
C VAL A 329 24.76 -5.34 15.74
N ASP A 330 23.76 -5.93 16.40
CA ASP A 330 23.38 -7.34 16.23
C ASP A 330 22.16 -7.46 15.32
N LYS A 331 22.38 -7.94 14.10
CA LYS A 331 21.34 -8.08 13.07
C LYS A 331 20.40 -9.27 13.29
N THR A 332 20.69 -10.13 14.28
CA THR A 332 19.95 -11.38 14.54
C THR A 332 18.88 -11.24 15.63
N VAL A 333 18.81 -10.09 16.29
CA VAL A 333 17.86 -9.84 17.40
C VAL A 333 16.39 -10.03 17.03
N PHE A 334 16.06 -9.88 15.74
CA PHE A 334 14.70 -10.06 15.20
C PHE A 334 14.56 -11.33 14.35
N ASP A 335 15.46 -12.30 14.47
CA ASP A 335 15.37 -13.57 13.74
C ASP A 335 14.04 -14.27 14.00
N ILE A 336 13.36 -14.62 12.92
CA ILE A 336 12.05 -15.27 12.95
C ILE A 336 12.24 -16.78 13.05
N LYS A 337 11.60 -17.40 14.06
CA LYS A 337 11.56 -18.85 14.24
C LYS A 337 10.11 -19.31 14.32
N GLU A 338 9.65 -20.02 13.29
CA GLU A 338 8.30 -20.56 13.19
C GLU A 338 7.17 -19.51 13.32
N GLY A 339 7.43 -18.29 12.85
CA GLY A 339 6.51 -17.14 12.86
C GLY A 339 6.60 -16.29 14.12
N TYR A 340 7.65 -16.49 14.94
CA TYR A 340 7.84 -15.78 16.20
C TYR A 340 9.22 -15.16 16.31
N VAL A 341 9.27 -13.99 16.95
CA VAL A 341 10.49 -13.39 17.49
C VAL A 341 10.56 -13.67 19.00
N ALA A 342 11.76 -13.94 19.51
CA ALA A 342 11.94 -14.16 20.94
C ALA A 342 11.67 -12.88 21.75
N ALA A 343 11.14 -13.01 22.97
CA ALA A 343 11.01 -11.85 23.85
C ALA A 343 12.38 -11.19 24.09
N PRO A 344 12.53 -9.87 23.91
CA PRO A 344 13.80 -9.18 24.15
C PRO A 344 14.35 -9.50 25.54
N CYS A 345 15.66 -9.73 25.67
CA CYS A 345 16.29 -10.11 26.93
C CYS A 345 17.37 -9.14 27.41
N MET A 346 17.98 -8.39 26.49
CA MET A 346 19.03 -7.42 26.79
C MET A 346 18.46 -6.16 27.47
N PRO A 347 19.26 -5.41 28.26
CA PRO A 347 18.80 -4.19 28.93
C PRO A 347 18.22 -3.13 27.98
N GLY A 348 17.34 -2.28 28.52
CA GLY A 348 16.67 -1.26 27.71
C GLY A 348 15.66 -1.87 26.73
N LEU A 349 15.67 -1.40 25.49
CA LEU A 349 14.84 -1.96 24.41
C LEU A 349 15.29 -3.36 23.97
N GLY A 350 16.49 -3.79 24.38
CA GLY A 350 17.03 -5.09 24.04
C GLY A 350 17.75 -5.14 22.68
N ILE A 351 18.12 -3.97 22.16
CA ILE A 351 18.85 -3.77 20.91
C ILE A 351 20.00 -2.79 21.14
N ASP A 352 21.01 -2.81 20.26
CA ASP A 352 22.06 -1.79 20.20
C ASP A 352 22.11 -1.18 18.80
N ILE A 353 22.18 0.15 18.74
CA ILE A 353 22.15 0.93 17.50
C ILE A 353 23.57 1.32 17.09
N ASP A 354 23.89 1.13 15.80
CA ASP A 354 25.12 1.62 15.18
C ASP A 354 25.05 3.15 15.00
N GLU A 355 25.50 3.87 16.04
CA GLU A 355 25.48 5.33 16.08
C GLU A 355 26.34 5.97 15.00
N ASP A 356 27.47 5.36 14.64
CA ASP A 356 28.36 5.90 13.61
C ASP A 356 27.67 5.85 12.24
N LEU A 357 26.98 4.75 11.94
CA LEU A 357 26.15 4.63 10.74
C LEU A 357 24.98 5.63 10.73
N VAL A 358 24.26 5.75 11.85
CA VAL A 358 23.16 6.72 12.01
C VAL A 358 23.65 8.15 11.72
N ARG A 359 24.75 8.57 12.37
CA ARG A 359 25.32 9.91 12.19
C ARG A 359 25.86 10.14 10.78
N LYS A 360 26.39 9.10 10.13
CA LYS A 360 26.84 9.19 8.73
C LYS A 360 25.65 9.41 7.80
N ILE A 361 24.65 8.53 7.84
CA ILE A 361 23.48 8.60 6.96
C ILE A 361 22.68 9.87 7.18
N SER A 362 22.57 10.31 8.44
CA SER A 362 21.76 11.48 8.78
C SER A 362 22.24 12.78 8.14
N LYS A 363 23.55 12.92 7.89
CA LYS A 363 24.13 14.09 7.20
C LYS A 363 23.68 14.23 5.75
N GLU A 364 23.27 13.13 5.13
CA GLU A 364 22.95 13.03 3.70
C GLU A 364 21.45 12.77 3.45
N THR A 365 20.65 12.66 4.51
CA THR A 365 19.23 12.29 4.40
C THR A 365 18.33 13.53 4.35
N GLU A 366 17.75 13.75 3.17
CA GLU A 366 16.74 14.79 2.96
C GLU A 366 15.35 14.36 3.47
N PRO A 367 14.43 15.30 3.76
CA PRO A 367 13.09 14.97 4.21
C PRO A 367 12.31 14.35 3.06
N TRP A 368 11.81 13.14 3.28
CA TRP A 368 10.93 12.48 2.31
C TRP A 368 9.58 13.19 2.26
N GLN A 369 9.06 13.42 1.05
CA GLN A 369 7.74 13.98 0.81
C GLN A 369 6.82 12.92 0.20
N PRO A 370 5.54 12.87 0.59
CA PRO A 370 4.58 11.98 -0.04
C PRO A 370 4.43 12.29 -1.54
N LYS A 371 4.22 11.24 -2.34
CA LYS A 371 3.80 11.42 -3.72
C LYS A 371 2.36 11.96 -3.74
N GLU A 372 2.06 12.78 -4.74
CA GLU A 372 0.70 13.27 -5.00
C GLU A 372 -0.07 12.21 -5.79
N PHE A 373 -1.33 11.97 -5.42
CA PHE A 373 -2.19 10.97 -6.04
C PHE A 373 -3.47 11.62 -6.57
N PHE A 374 -3.78 11.33 -7.84
CA PHE A 374 -4.94 11.86 -8.54
C PHE A 374 -5.71 10.72 -9.20
N GLY A 375 -7.04 10.75 -9.08
CA GLY A 375 -7.93 9.82 -9.79
C GLY A 375 -7.99 10.09 -11.29
N PRO A 376 -8.65 9.22 -12.08
CA PRO A 376 -8.79 9.38 -13.53
C PRO A 376 -9.47 10.69 -13.97
N ASP A 377 -10.27 11.30 -13.09
CA ASP A 377 -10.95 12.59 -13.31
C ASP A 377 -10.17 13.80 -12.77
N GLY A 378 -8.94 13.59 -12.26
CA GLY A 378 -8.11 14.62 -11.63
C GLY A 378 -8.50 14.93 -10.17
N SER A 379 -9.44 14.16 -9.58
CA SER A 379 -9.78 14.30 -8.15
C SER A 379 -8.60 13.93 -7.25
N ILE A 380 -8.43 14.65 -6.14
CA ILE A 380 -7.41 14.34 -5.14
C ILE A 380 -7.81 13.05 -4.43
N GLN A 381 -6.88 12.08 -4.42
CA GLN A 381 -7.03 10.84 -3.66
C GLN A 381 -6.25 10.92 -2.36
N TYR A 382 -6.68 10.15 -1.34
CA TYR A 382 -5.97 10.11 -0.07
C TYR A 382 -4.55 9.57 -0.30
N PRO A 383 -3.50 10.31 0.12
CA PRO A 383 -2.14 9.82 -0.01
C PRO A 383 -1.98 8.60 0.88
N VAL A 384 -1.50 7.52 0.28
CA VAL A 384 -1.06 6.34 1.03
C VAL A 384 0.42 6.17 0.76
N VAL A 385 1.13 5.75 1.80
CA VAL A 385 2.45 5.15 1.68
C VAL A 385 2.29 3.74 1.07
N SER A 386 1.95 3.67 -0.21
CA SER A 386 2.13 2.48 -1.04
C SER A 386 3.04 2.92 -2.16
N LEU A 387 4.32 2.52 -2.09
CA LEU A 387 5.31 2.97 -3.06
C LEU A 387 5.33 1.97 -4.22
N PHE A 388 4.74 2.43 -5.33
CA PHE A 388 4.85 1.85 -6.65
C PHE A 388 6.31 1.55 -7.03
N ILE A 389 6.57 0.33 -7.49
CA ILE A 389 7.85 -0.12 -8.05
C ILE A 389 8.18 0.70 -9.31
N PRO A 390 9.30 1.44 -9.36
CA PRO A 390 9.77 2.05 -10.60
C PRO A 390 10.51 1.01 -11.43
N ASN A 391 9.78 0.29 -12.30
CA ASN A 391 10.21 -0.17 -13.65
C ASN A 391 9.22 -1.19 -14.28
N ALA A 392 7.93 -0.88 -14.29
CA ALA A 392 7.01 -1.48 -15.25
C ALA A 392 6.10 -0.37 -15.78
N ASP A 393 6.32 0.00 -17.04
CA ASP A 393 5.44 0.89 -17.80
C ASP A 393 3.98 0.39 -17.71
N PRO A 394 2.99 1.24 -17.43
CA PRO A 394 1.60 0.81 -17.33
C PRO A 394 1.00 0.70 -18.72
N GLN A 395 1.09 -0.47 -19.36
CA GLN A 395 0.09 -0.88 -20.34
C GLN A 395 -0.29 -2.36 -20.18
N SER A 396 -1.59 -2.57 -20.03
CA SER A 396 -2.27 -3.83 -20.24
C SER A 396 -2.03 -4.32 -21.68
N LEU A 397 -1.25 -5.39 -21.84
CA LEU A 397 -1.30 -6.20 -23.05
C LEU A 397 -2.47 -7.18 -22.94
N LEU A 398 -3.59 -6.84 -23.56
CA LEU A 398 -4.63 -7.78 -23.93
C LEU A 398 -4.11 -8.66 -25.08
N GLY A 399 -4.05 -9.97 -24.89
CA GLY A 399 -3.78 -10.93 -25.95
C GLY A 399 -4.27 -12.32 -25.54
N GLU A 400 -5.17 -12.90 -26.34
CA GLU A 400 -5.73 -14.24 -26.14
C GLU A 400 -4.64 -15.33 -26.18
N VAL A 401 -4.64 -16.18 -25.17
CA VAL A 401 -3.90 -17.45 -25.17
C VAL A 401 -4.68 -18.44 -26.02
N LEU A 402 -4.26 -18.66 -27.26
CA LEU A 402 -4.66 -19.83 -28.02
C LEU A 402 -3.78 -21.02 -27.60
N ALA A 403 -4.32 -21.77 -26.63
CA ALA A 403 -4.12 -23.19 -26.33
C ALA A 403 -2.70 -23.74 -26.07
N GLU A 404 -2.58 -24.32 -24.88
CA GLU A 404 -1.87 -25.54 -24.46
C GLU A 404 -0.43 -25.84 -24.93
N GLN A 405 0.45 -25.92 -23.92
CA GLN A 405 1.76 -26.60 -23.88
C GLN A 405 2.93 -25.96 -24.64
N SER A 406 3.61 -25.00 -23.99
CA SER A 406 5.07 -25.03 -23.72
C SER A 406 5.57 -23.67 -23.21
N ALA A 407 6.63 -23.69 -22.41
CA ALA A 407 7.20 -22.53 -21.74
C ALA A 407 8.15 -21.72 -22.64
N THR A 408 7.64 -21.08 -23.70
CA THR A 408 8.33 -19.98 -24.39
C THR A 408 7.29 -19.11 -25.11
N THR A 409 7.21 -17.82 -24.78
CA THR A 409 6.40 -16.85 -25.55
C THR A 409 7.32 -16.08 -26.48
N THR A 410 7.05 -16.12 -27.80
CA THR A 410 7.79 -15.41 -28.84
C THR A 410 6.95 -14.24 -29.34
N TYR A 411 7.53 -13.04 -29.43
CA TYR A 411 6.90 -11.90 -30.08
C TYR A 411 7.52 -11.70 -31.48
N SER A 412 6.66 -11.38 -32.45
CA SER A 412 7.04 -11.12 -33.84
C SER A 412 6.77 -9.66 -34.18
N ILE A 413 7.73 -8.96 -34.77
CA ILE A 413 7.58 -7.57 -35.24
C ILE A 413 7.94 -7.52 -36.72
N ASN A 414 7.11 -6.88 -37.54
CA ASN A 414 7.31 -6.77 -38.98
C ASN A 414 8.37 -5.72 -39.34
N CYS A 415 9.33 -6.09 -40.19
CA CYS A 415 10.25 -5.17 -40.86
C CYS A 415 10.21 -5.42 -42.39
N PRO A 416 10.21 -4.39 -43.25
CA PRO A 416 10.15 -4.56 -44.70
C PRO A 416 11.35 -5.36 -45.25
N ALA A 417 11.10 -6.16 -46.29
CA ALA A 417 12.13 -7.01 -46.90
C ALA A 417 13.34 -6.21 -47.39
N GLY A 418 14.55 -6.63 -46.96
CA GLY A 418 15.83 -6.03 -47.36
C GLY A 418 16.45 -5.04 -46.35
N ARG A 419 15.84 -4.83 -45.18
CA ARG A 419 16.35 -3.97 -44.09
C ARG A 419 16.97 -4.83 -42.97
N THR A 420 18.08 -4.41 -42.37
CA THR A 420 18.89 -5.27 -41.49
C THR A 420 19.10 -4.77 -40.06
N ASN A 421 18.64 -3.56 -39.72
CA ASN A 421 18.74 -3.03 -38.35
C ASN A 421 17.54 -2.16 -37.95
N SER A 422 17.42 -1.90 -36.65
CA SER A 422 16.29 -1.19 -36.02
C SER A 422 16.06 0.23 -36.57
N THR A 423 17.14 0.94 -36.88
CA THR A 423 17.07 2.28 -37.49
C THR A 423 16.52 2.21 -38.91
N GLU A 424 16.91 1.19 -39.68
CA GLU A 424 16.44 0.91 -41.03
C GLU A 424 14.98 0.43 -41.09
N CYS A 425 14.49 -0.19 -40.02
CA CYS A 425 13.08 -0.56 -39.83
C CYS A 425 12.18 0.62 -39.40
N GLY A 426 12.73 1.85 -39.32
CA GLY A 426 11.97 3.08 -39.02
C GLY A 426 11.69 3.34 -37.55
N MET A 427 12.34 2.61 -36.63
CA MET A 427 12.14 2.79 -35.20
C MET A 427 13.16 3.81 -34.65
N GLY A 428 12.80 5.09 -34.68
CA GLY A 428 13.56 6.16 -34.01
C GLY A 428 13.29 6.21 -32.50
N PRO A 429 14.09 6.97 -31.72
CA PRO A 429 13.82 7.19 -30.30
C PRO A 429 12.56 8.04 -30.11
N GLY A 430 11.60 7.56 -29.30
CA GLY A 430 10.42 8.31 -28.88
C GLY A 430 9.09 8.00 -29.58
N LEU A 431 8.87 6.78 -30.09
CA LEU A 431 7.57 6.38 -30.67
C LEU A 431 6.60 5.87 -29.59
N PHE A 432 5.41 6.46 -29.50
CA PHE A 432 4.27 5.92 -28.74
C PHE A 432 3.28 5.26 -29.72
N LEU A 433 2.86 4.04 -29.41
CA LEU A 433 1.81 3.33 -30.13
C LEU A 433 0.54 3.29 -29.27
N THR A 434 -0.57 3.77 -29.82
CA THR A 434 -1.89 3.58 -29.23
C THR A 434 -2.60 2.52 -30.05
N ALA A 435 -2.86 1.35 -29.47
CA ALA A 435 -3.57 0.28 -30.15
C ALA A 435 -5.09 0.43 -29.96
N ALA A 436 -5.84 0.38 -31.06
CA ALA A 436 -7.23 -0.04 -31.06
C ALA A 436 -7.30 -1.45 -31.71
N PRO A 437 -8.20 -2.34 -31.26
CA PRO A 437 -8.08 -3.79 -31.45
C PRO A 437 -8.13 -4.31 -32.89
N THR A 438 -8.42 -3.47 -33.89
CA THR A 438 -8.49 -3.87 -35.31
C THR A 438 -7.89 -2.83 -36.28
N THR A 439 -7.32 -1.74 -35.76
CA THR A 439 -6.81 -0.63 -36.58
C THR A 439 -5.62 0.01 -35.90
N VAL A 440 -4.51 0.16 -36.63
CA VAL A 440 -3.31 0.87 -36.16
C VAL A 440 -3.27 2.22 -36.84
N GLU A 441 -3.30 3.28 -36.04
CA GLU A 441 -3.28 4.67 -36.51
C GLU A 441 -2.04 5.37 -35.97
N TYR A 442 -1.31 6.07 -36.83
CA TYR A 442 -0.22 6.94 -36.39
C TYR A 442 -0.19 8.26 -37.18
N LEU A 443 0.08 9.33 -36.44
CA LEU A 443 0.15 10.69 -36.96
C LEU A 443 1.58 11.21 -36.76
N ILE A 444 2.20 11.65 -37.85
CA ILE A 444 3.52 12.26 -37.84
C ILE A 444 3.36 13.74 -38.22
N SER A 445 3.74 14.63 -37.31
CA SER A 445 3.75 16.08 -37.53
C SER A 445 5.16 16.64 -37.36
N ALA A 446 5.63 17.43 -38.34
CA ALA A 446 6.88 18.18 -38.23
C ALA A 446 6.58 19.68 -38.10
N GLU A 447 6.88 20.27 -36.93
CA GLU A 447 6.54 21.66 -36.59
C GLU A 447 7.20 22.72 -37.49
N ALA A 448 8.33 22.39 -38.13
CA ALA A 448 9.09 23.35 -38.92
C ALA A 448 8.42 23.74 -40.26
N ASP A 449 7.58 22.86 -40.84
CA ASP A 449 7.07 23.01 -42.22
C ASP A 449 5.54 22.83 -42.38
N ASN A 450 4.79 22.70 -41.28
CA ASN A 450 3.34 22.41 -41.30
C ASN A 450 2.96 21.20 -42.17
N ILE A 451 3.76 20.13 -42.11
CA ILE A 451 3.51 18.87 -42.80
C ILE A 451 2.92 17.86 -41.81
N TYR A 452 1.79 17.27 -42.19
CA TYR A 452 1.08 16.25 -41.43
C TYR A 452 0.94 15.01 -42.31
N ASN A 453 1.53 13.90 -41.87
CA ASN A 453 1.27 12.59 -42.46
C ASN A 453 0.44 11.76 -41.48
N HIS A 454 -0.73 11.35 -41.92
CA HIS A 454 -1.64 10.51 -41.17
C HIS A 454 -1.77 9.14 -41.84
N VAL A 455 -1.40 8.07 -41.15
CA VAL A 455 -1.51 6.71 -41.67
C VAL A 455 -2.44 5.86 -40.81
N VAL A 456 -3.42 5.24 -41.47
CA VAL A 456 -4.38 4.32 -40.84
C VAL A 456 -4.27 2.95 -41.52
N CYS A 457 -3.95 1.93 -40.74
CA CYS A 457 -3.81 0.55 -41.19
C CYS A 457 -4.92 -0.32 -40.59
N ASP A 458 -5.74 -0.89 -41.46
CA ASP A 458 -6.79 -1.83 -41.10
C ASP A 458 -6.26 -3.27 -41.16
N MET A 459 -6.45 -4.00 -40.07
CA MET A 459 -5.94 -5.36 -39.87
C MET A 459 -7.06 -6.38 -39.57
N THR A 460 -8.31 -6.04 -39.88
CA THR A 460 -9.50 -6.81 -39.45
C THR A 460 -9.56 -8.24 -40.03
N ASP A 461 -8.84 -8.54 -41.12
CA ASP A 461 -8.87 -9.84 -41.82
C ASP A 461 -7.67 -10.78 -41.50
N LEU A 462 -6.90 -10.53 -40.43
CA LEU A 462 -5.82 -11.43 -40.01
C LEU A 462 -6.36 -12.70 -39.31
N PRO A 463 -5.76 -13.88 -39.47
CA PRO A 463 -4.47 -14.17 -40.14
C PRO A 463 -4.60 -14.67 -41.60
N THR A 464 -5.79 -14.60 -42.20
CA THR A 464 -6.06 -15.20 -43.52
C THR A 464 -6.15 -14.18 -44.67
N GLY A 465 -5.96 -12.89 -44.40
CA GLY A 465 -6.13 -11.79 -45.36
C GLY A 465 -4.87 -10.96 -45.65
N ALA A 466 -5.08 -9.74 -46.14
CA ALA A 466 -4.03 -8.74 -46.37
C ALA A 466 -4.34 -7.50 -45.52
N TYR A 467 -3.33 -6.86 -44.93
CA TYR A 467 -3.57 -5.60 -44.21
C TYR A 467 -3.45 -4.43 -45.18
N THR A 468 -4.33 -3.43 -45.01
CA THR A 468 -4.41 -2.28 -45.91
C THR A 468 -4.14 -1.00 -45.14
N CYS A 469 -3.15 -0.23 -45.60
CA CYS A 469 -2.75 1.03 -45.00
C CYS A 469 -3.08 2.19 -45.94
N THR A 470 -3.80 3.18 -45.42
CA THR A 470 -4.08 4.45 -46.08
C THR A 470 -3.20 5.53 -45.47
N ASP A 471 -2.33 6.12 -46.30
CA ASP A 471 -1.44 7.22 -45.94
C ASP A 471 -1.99 8.53 -46.53
N THR A 472 -2.24 9.53 -45.69
CA THR A 472 -2.72 10.85 -46.06
C THR A 472 -1.70 11.91 -45.66
N VAL A 473 -1.02 12.50 -46.66
CA VAL A 473 -0.06 13.59 -46.47
C VAL A 473 -0.67 14.94 -46.82
N THR A 474 -0.59 15.90 -45.90
CA THR A 474 -1.09 17.28 -46.08
C THR A 474 -0.04 18.31 -45.60
N GLY A 475 -0.09 19.53 -46.14
CA GLY A 475 0.83 20.62 -45.76
C GLY A 475 1.51 21.31 -46.94
N LYS A 476 1.96 22.57 -46.76
CA LYS A 476 2.56 23.39 -47.84
C LYS A 476 3.96 22.94 -48.27
N GLY A 477 4.70 22.25 -47.39
CA GLY A 477 6.03 21.70 -47.67
C GLY A 477 6.06 20.26 -48.18
N ALA A 478 4.90 19.59 -48.30
CA ALA A 478 4.84 18.21 -48.75
C ALA A 478 5.16 18.09 -50.26
N SER A 479 6.09 17.21 -50.61
CA SER A 479 6.50 16.98 -52.01
C SER A 479 5.39 16.32 -52.85
N THR A 480 4.47 15.58 -52.24
CA THR A 480 3.30 14.96 -52.88
C THR A 480 2.10 14.91 -51.91
N PRO A 481 1.36 16.01 -51.72
CA PRO A 481 0.17 16.01 -50.87
C PRO A 481 -0.95 15.19 -51.50
N GLY A 482 -1.59 14.33 -50.73
CA GLY A 482 -2.61 13.41 -51.21
C GLY A 482 -2.79 12.20 -50.31
N THR A 483 -3.77 11.36 -50.64
CA THR A 483 -4.01 10.08 -49.95
C THR A 483 -3.63 8.93 -50.87
N SER A 484 -2.85 7.98 -50.36
CA SER A 484 -2.47 6.75 -51.05
C SER A 484 -2.86 5.54 -50.21
N THR A 485 -3.08 4.39 -50.84
CA THR A 485 -3.44 3.16 -50.12
C THR A 485 -2.61 2.00 -50.65
N SER A 486 -2.07 1.21 -49.73
CA SER A 486 -1.23 0.06 -50.02
C SER A 486 -1.72 -1.17 -49.26
N THR A 487 -1.72 -2.32 -49.92
CA THR A 487 -2.20 -3.59 -49.38
C THR A 487 -1.10 -4.64 -49.52
N VAL A 488 -0.76 -5.31 -48.42
CA VAL A 488 0.33 -6.32 -48.40
C VAL A 488 -0.25 -7.68 -47.99
N PRO A 489 -0.11 -8.72 -48.85
CA PRO A 489 -0.52 -10.09 -48.52
C PRO A 489 0.29 -10.68 -47.36
N TRP A 490 -0.37 -11.43 -46.48
CA TRP A 490 0.23 -12.01 -45.28
C TRP A 490 1.40 -12.98 -45.56
N ASP A 491 1.34 -13.71 -46.67
CA ASP A 491 2.34 -14.72 -47.06
C ASP A 491 3.68 -14.12 -47.54
N GLN A 492 3.76 -12.79 -47.71
CA GLN A 492 4.99 -12.08 -48.09
C GLN A 492 5.76 -11.50 -46.90
N ILE A 493 5.32 -11.80 -45.68
CA ILE A 493 5.87 -11.25 -44.45
C ILE A 493 6.90 -12.23 -43.87
N SER A 494 8.18 -11.81 -43.79
CA SER A 494 9.25 -12.60 -43.17
C SER A 494 9.41 -12.24 -41.70
N LEU A 495 9.18 -13.22 -40.82
CA LEU A 495 9.34 -13.05 -39.37
C LEU A 495 10.78 -13.40 -38.94
N LEU A 496 11.45 -12.48 -38.25
CA LEU A 496 12.79 -12.71 -37.70
C LEU A 496 12.71 -12.83 -36.17
N PRO A 497 13.30 -13.88 -35.58
CA PRO A 497 13.40 -13.99 -34.13
C PRO A 497 14.41 -12.98 -33.59
N VAL A 498 13.99 -12.19 -32.60
CA VAL A 498 14.83 -11.24 -31.88
C VAL A 498 14.92 -11.68 -30.42
N THR A 499 16.14 -11.77 -29.90
CA THR A 499 16.37 -11.95 -28.46
C THR A 499 16.67 -10.59 -27.86
N ILE A 500 15.85 -10.17 -26.89
CA ILE A 500 16.05 -8.92 -26.16
C ILE A 500 16.64 -9.27 -24.80
N THR A 501 17.84 -8.74 -24.53
CA THR A 501 18.50 -8.88 -23.24
C THR A 501 18.60 -7.52 -22.58
N SER A 502 18.08 -7.41 -21.36
CA SER A 502 18.22 -6.22 -20.52
C SER A 502 19.43 -6.37 -19.62
N THR A 503 20.27 -5.34 -19.56
CA THR A 503 21.30 -5.18 -18.52
C THR A 503 21.08 -3.84 -17.81
N ALA A 504 21.79 -3.64 -16.69
CA ALA A 504 21.62 -2.48 -15.81
C ALA A 504 21.72 -1.11 -16.52
N ASP A 505 22.44 -1.05 -17.65
CA ASP A 505 22.72 0.20 -18.35
C ASP A 505 22.12 0.29 -19.77
N ALA A 506 21.50 -0.78 -20.31
CA ALA A 506 20.90 -0.76 -21.65
C ALA A 506 19.97 -1.97 -21.95
N VAL A 507 19.12 -1.80 -22.98
CA VAL A 507 18.41 -2.89 -23.65
C VAL A 507 19.10 -3.20 -24.96
N VAL A 508 19.59 -4.44 -25.15
CA VAL A 508 20.27 -4.88 -26.38
C VAL A 508 19.43 -5.95 -27.06
N ALA A 509 19.08 -5.71 -28.32
CA ALA A 509 18.42 -6.68 -29.18
C ALA A 509 19.44 -7.35 -30.11
N THR A 510 19.45 -8.68 -30.16
CA THR A 510 20.28 -9.45 -31.09
C THR A 510 19.42 -10.30 -32.01
N LEU A 511 19.71 -10.22 -33.31
CA LEU A 511 19.11 -11.01 -34.38
C LEU A 511 19.88 -12.32 -34.56
N SER A 512 19.18 -13.44 -34.71
CA SER A 512 19.80 -14.72 -35.11
C SER A 512 19.43 -15.07 -36.55
N THR A 513 20.41 -15.57 -37.34
CA THR A 513 20.21 -15.97 -38.74
C THR A 513 19.49 -17.32 -38.88
N PRO A 514 18.65 -17.52 -39.92
CA PRO A 514 17.80 -18.70 -40.03
C PRO A 514 18.58 -19.92 -40.53
N THR A 515 18.41 -21.07 -39.86
CA THR A 515 18.80 -22.38 -40.39
C THR A 515 17.64 -22.98 -41.19
N THR A 516 17.95 -23.50 -42.38
CA THR A 516 17.03 -23.95 -43.45
C THR A 516 16.06 -25.08 -43.08
N THR A 517 14.81 -24.96 -43.56
CA THR A 517 13.63 -25.85 -43.46
C THR A 517 13.77 -27.23 -44.16
N PRO A 518 12.91 -28.22 -43.82
CA PRO A 518 12.37 -29.16 -44.81
C PRO A 518 10.81 -29.15 -44.89
N PRO A 519 10.22 -29.70 -45.97
CA PRO A 519 8.94 -29.21 -46.51
C PRO A 519 7.67 -29.95 -46.05
N ILE A 520 6.55 -29.23 -46.16
CA ILE A 520 5.16 -29.69 -45.99
C ILE A 520 4.71 -30.47 -47.24
N THR A 521 3.99 -31.59 -47.05
CA THR A 521 3.31 -32.36 -48.10
C THR A 521 1.80 -32.15 -48.07
N THR A 522 1.15 -32.16 -49.23
CA THR A 522 -0.24 -31.74 -49.51
C THR A 522 -1.21 -32.89 -49.86
N ALA A 523 -2.43 -32.81 -49.28
CA ALA A 523 -3.80 -33.19 -49.77
C ALA A 523 -4.12 -34.68 -50.16
N PRO A 524 -5.40 -35.11 -50.41
CA PRO A 524 -6.70 -34.38 -50.47
C PRO A 524 -8.01 -35.07 -49.95
N ASP A 525 -9.09 -34.27 -49.89
CA ASP A 525 -10.57 -34.44 -50.03
C ASP A 525 -11.33 -35.79 -49.90
N THR A 526 -12.54 -35.73 -49.28
CA THR A 526 -13.85 -36.15 -49.85
C THR A 526 -15.06 -35.74 -48.96
N THR A 527 -16.15 -35.28 -49.60
CA THR A 527 -17.48 -34.84 -49.09
C THR A 527 -18.55 -35.96 -49.26
N PRO A 528 -19.90 -35.79 -49.07
CA PRO A 528 -20.77 -35.13 -48.05
C PRO A 528 -22.03 -36.00 -47.63
N SER A 529 -22.88 -35.58 -46.67
CA SER A 529 -24.39 -35.62 -46.73
C SER A 529 -25.19 -35.37 -45.41
N THR A 530 -25.96 -34.27 -45.38
CA THR A 530 -27.42 -34.04 -45.02
C THR A 530 -28.11 -34.53 -43.69
N PRO A 531 -29.29 -33.96 -43.28
CA PRO A 531 -29.63 -33.59 -41.89
C PRO A 531 -30.99 -34.13 -41.34
N ALA A 532 -31.32 -33.88 -40.05
CA ALA A 532 -32.72 -33.84 -39.53
C ALA A 532 -32.80 -33.24 -38.09
N ALA A 533 -33.92 -32.57 -37.80
CA ALA A 533 -34.23 -31.76 -36.62
C ALA A 533 -35.21 -32.46 -35.62
N PRO A 534 -36.05 -31.78 -34.80
CA PRO A 534 -35.82 -31.54 -33.37
C PRO A 534 -36.97 -32.02 -32.44
N GLY A 535 -36.84 -31.84 -31.12
CA GLY A 535 -37.92 -31.87 -30.13
C GLY A 535 -37.41 -31.23 -28.83
N GLY A 536 -38.19 -30.57 -27.97
CA GLY A 536 -39.61 -30.24 -27.92
C GLY A 536 -39.89 -29.63 -26.53
N GLU A 537 -40.95 -28.80 -26.45
CA GLU A 537 -41.77 -28.52 -25.25
C GLU A 537 -41.10 -27.75 -24.07
N THR A 538 -41.68 -26.78 -23.36
CA THR A 538 -43.06 -26.49 -22.92
C THR A 538 -43.19 -25.01 -22.43
N SER A 539 -44.41 -24.45 -22.50
CA SER A 539 -44.90 -23.16 -21.93
C SER A 539 -45.30 -23.28 -20.43
N PRO A 540 -45.97 -22.33 -19.72
CA PRO A 540 -46.42 -20.93 -20.02
C PRO A 540 -46.21 -19.88 -18.86
N PRO A 541 -46.63 -18.60 -19.00
CA PRO A 541 -46.45 -17.53 -18.00
C PRO A 541 -47.69 -17.23 -17.12
N ALA A 542 -47.44 -16.56 -15.99
CA ALA A 542 -48.43 -16.12 -14.99
C ALA A 542 -48.92 -14.67 -15.19
N ALA A 543 -50.09 -14.41 -14.60
CA ALA A 543 -51.03 -13.33 -14.86
C ALA A 543 -50.68 -11.95 -14.29
N THR A 544 -51.36 -10.96 -14.88
CA THR A 544 -51.40 -9.53 -14.64
C THR A 544 -52.25 -9.12 -13.44
N ALA A 545 -51.85 -8.05 -12.74
CA ALA A 545 -52.73 -7.25 -11.89
C ALA A 545 -52.29 -5.76 -11.91
N SER A 546 -53.26 -4.89 -12.19
CA SER A 546 -53.17 -3.43 -12.25
C SER A 546 -53.31 -2.78 -10.87
N PRO A 547 -52.89 -1.51 -10.68
CA PRO A 547 -53.79 -0.58 -9.97
C PRO A 547 -53.71 0.90 -10.40
N THR A 548 -54.82 1.62 -10.22
CA THR A 548 -54.98 3.07 -10.02
C THR A 548 -56.45 3.31 -9.59
N PRO A 549 -56.92 4.46 -9.04
CA PRO A 549 -56.25 5.76 -8.86
C PRO A 549 -56.61 6.57 -7.57
N MET A 550 -56.16 7.85 -7.58
CA MET A 550 -56.63 9.07 -6.86
C MET A 550 -55.79 9.55 -5.67
N ALA A 551 -55.61 10.86 -5.37
CA ALA A 551 -55.68 12.14 -6.08
C ALA A 551 -55.39 13.26 -5.03
N GLY A 552 -54.60 14.29 -5.39
CA GLY A 552 -54.70 15.70 -4.92
C GLY A 552 -54.17 16.09 -3.53
N ILE A 553 -53.75 17.33 -3.21
CA ILE A 553 -53.69 18.65 -3.89
C ILE A 553 -52.76 19.58 -3.05
N ALA A 554 -51.91 20.35 -3.75
CA ALA A 554 -51.40 21.74 -3.59
C ALA A 554 -51.07 22.46 -2.24
N GLY A 555 -49.99 23.27 -2.31
CA GLY A 555 -49.92 24.66 -1.78
C GLY A 555 -48.56 25.11 -1.19
N ARG A 556 -47.68 25.80 -1.95
CA ARG A 556 -47.20 27.23 -1.83
C ARG A 556 -46.68 27.66 -0.43
N SER A 557 -45.60 28.40 -0.18
CA SER A 557 -44.75 29.36 -0.94
C SER A 557 -43.54 29.80 -0.07
N ARG A 558 -42.43 30.27 -0.68
CA ARG A 558 -41.23 30.93 -0.06
C ARG A 558 -41.54 32.41 0.40
N PRO A 559 -40.60 33.32 0.80
CA PRO A 559 -39.13 33.26 1.09
C PRO A 559 -38.69 34.12 2.33
N THR A 560 -37.38 34.47 2.42
CA THR A 560 -36.69 35.57 3.17
C THR A 560 -36.46 35.38 4.67
N SER A 561 -35.39 35.83 5.35
CA SER A 561 -34.03 36.32 5.05
C SER A 561 -33.39 36.74 6.40
N LEU A 562 -32.05 36.77 6.48
CA LEU A 562 -31.23 37.66 7.34
C LEU A 562 -31.03 37.37 8.86
N VAL A 563 -29.74 37.21 9.22
CA VAL A 563 -28.96 38.03 10.19
C VAL A 563 -29.05 37.74 11.71
N LEU A 564 -27.95 37.12 12.18
CA LEU A 564 -26.98 37.67 13.16
C LEU A 564 -27.25 37.59 14.68
N ALA A 565 -26.17 37.21 15.37
CA ALA A 565 -25.68 37.64 16.68
C ALA A 565 -25.97 36.78 17.94
N CYS A 566 -24.87 36.20 18.42
CA CYS A 566 -24.37 36.13 19.81
C CYS A 566 -25.28 36.67 20.93
N ALA A 567 -25.50 35.87 21.98
CA ALA A 567 -24.74 35.94 23.24
C ALA A 567 -25.42 35.14 24.38
N VAL A 568 -24.65 34.21 24.95
CA VAL A 568 -24.42 33.95 26.39
C VAL A 568 -25.57 34.20 27.37
N VAL A 569 -26.06 33.14 28.03
CA VAL A 569 -26.38 33.13 29.47
C VAL A 569 -26.03 31.77 30.09
N GLN A 570 -25.19 31.81 31.14
CA GLN A 570 -24.80 30.72 32.03
C GLN A 570 -25.96 30.21 32.89
N GLY A 571 -25.89 28.96 33.34
CA GLY A 571 -26.73 28.48 34.44
C GLY A 571 -26.55 27.00 34.76
N LEU A 572 -25.46 26.64 35.45
CA LEU A 572 -25.25 25.35 36.11
C LEU A 572 -26.26 25.14 37.26
N VAL A 573 -26.64 23.88 37.47
CA VAL A 573 -26.75 23.13 38.75
C VAL A 573 -27.96 22.18 38.73
N GLY A 574 -27.70 20.90 38.99
CA GLY A 574 -28.71 19.96 39.49
C GLY A 574 -28.33 18.50 39.30
N LEU A 575 -27.72 17.90 40.33
CA LEU A 575 -27.29 16.50 40.41
C LEU A 575 -28.40 15.49 40.04
N LEU A 576 -28.03 14.48 39.25
CA LEU A 576 -27.99 13.07 39.66
C LEU A 576 -27.09 12.27 38.71
#